data_AF-I0HGH0-F1
#
_entry.id   AF-I0HGH0-F1
#
_cell.length_a   1.000
_cell.length_b   1.000
_cell.length_c   1.000
_cell.angle_alpha   90.00
_cell.angle_beta   90.00
_cell.angle_gamma   90.00
#
_symmetry.space_group_name_H-M   'P 1'
#
loop_
_entity.id
_entity.type
_entity.pdbx_description
1 polymer ?
#
loop_
_entity_poly.entity_id
_entity_poly.type
_entity_poly.pdbx_seq_one_letter_code
_entity_poly.pdbx_strand_id
1 'polypeptide(L)'
;MDALAEQLLRLVDVRLLDPLEILLEDDGIPGGLRTVLRHRAAAWADTIEHSDDATAVRTLARLMATLYPEEHAFAPPADWWRTPLGQAVVRRVGHPYAETVSYATAGAMLGISRQGVHDLVRRGRLPRHPDGGVPVSAVRDRLLTGPPPPSDPSSTDPPPL
;
A
#
# COMPACT_ATOMS: atom_id res chain seq x y z
N MET A 1 -2.94 -4.71 -18.72
CA MET A 1 -2.74 -3.40 -18.05
C MET A 1 -1.74 -3.64 -16.93
N ASP A 2 -1.18 -2.62 -16.28
CA ASP A 2 -0.41 -2.89 -15.06
C ASP A 2 -1.33 -3.45 -13.94
N ALA A 3 -0.77 -4.24 -13.02
CA ALA A 3 -1.47 -4.92 -11.94
C ALA A 3 -2.26 -3.95 -11.04
N LEU A 4 -1.78 -2.72 -10.83
CA LEU A 4 -2.50 -1.70 -10.08
C LEU A 4 -3.75 -1.25 -10.83
N ALA A 5 -3.64 -0.94 -12.13
CA ALA A 5 -4.76 -0.52 -12.95
C ALA A 5 -5.84 -1.61 -13.02
N GLU A 6 -5.43 -2.88 -13.16
CA GLU A 6 -6.35 -4.01 -13.16
C GLU A 6 -7.08 -4.19 -11.83
N GLN A 7 -6.36 -4.02 -10.70
CA GLN A 7 -7.01 -4.04 -9.40
C GLN A 7 -7.98 -2.87 -9.22
N LEU A 8 -7.59 -1.65 -9.60
CA LEU A 8 -8.45 -0.47 -9.49
C LEU A 8 -9.73 -0.64 -10.31
N LEU A 9 -9.64 -1.16 -11.53
CA LEU A 9 -10.81 -1.45 -12.36
C LEU A 9 -11.72 -2.47 -11.67
N ARG A 10 -11.18 -3.60 -11.19
CA ARG A 10 -11.97 -4.62 -10.46
C ARG A 10 -12.64 -4.05 -9.22
N LEU A 11 -11.96 -3.20 -8.45
CA LEU A 11 -12.52 -2.59 -7.24
C LEU A 11 -13.67 -1.64 -7.57
N VAL A 12 -13.51 -0.82 -8.60
CA VAL A 12 -14.57 0.09 -9.07
C VAL A 12 -15.77 -0.69 -9.59
N ASP A 13 -15.53 -1.75 -10.35
CA ASP A 13 -16.59 -2.60 -10.90
C ASP A 13 -17.45 -3.17 -9.77
N VAL A 14 -16.82 -3.93 -8.87
CA VAL A 14 -17.50 -4.64 -7.77
C VAL A 14 -18.16 -3.69 -6.77
N ARG A 15 -17.57 -2.53 -6.50
CA ARG A 15 -18.05 -1.63 -5.43
C ARG A 15 -18.95 -0.51 -5.92
N LEU A 16 -18.89 -0.14 -7.19
CA LEU A 16 -19.63 1.00 -7.73
C LEU A 16 -20.56 0.60 -8.87
N LEU A 17 -20.12 -0.24 -9.81
CA LEU A 17 -20.94 -0.58 -10.97
C LEU A 17 -21.92 -1.72 -10.69
N ASP A 18 -21.46 -2.82 -10.11
CA ASP A 18 -22.33 -3.97 -9.81
C ASP A 18 -23.52 -3.55 -8.92
N PRO A 19 -23.36 -2.70 -7.88
CA PRO A 19 -24.50 -2.20 -7.12
C PRO A 19 -25.44 -1.31 -7.94
N LEU A 20 -24.92 -0.52 -8.90
CA LEU A 20 -25.76 0.29 -9.78
C LEU A 20 -26.53 -0.56 -10.78
N GLU A 21 -25.93 -1.61 -11.33
CA GLU A 21 -26.64 -2.58 -12.18
C GLU A 21 -27.80 -3.22 -11.43
N ILE A 22 -27.56 -3.65 -10.18
CA ILE A 22 -28.60 -4.23 -9.34
C ILE A 22 -29.73 -3.22 -9.08
N LEU A 23 -29.41 -1.96 -8.78
CA LEU A 23 -30.40 -0.92 -8.47
C LEU A 23 -31.19 -0.45 -9.70
N LEU A 24 -30.56 -0.43 -10.87
CA LEU A 24 -31.17 0.03 -12.12
C LEU A 24 -31.91 -1.09 -12.87
N GLU A 25 -31.62 -2.35 -12.53
CA GLU A 25 -32.07 -3.54 -13.28
C GLU A 25 -31.70 -3.44 -14.79
N ASP A 26 -30.60 -2.76 -15.09
CA ASP A 26 -30.11 -2.46 -16.45
C ASP A 26 -28.59 -2.59 -16.51
N ASP A 27 -28.09 -3.39 -17.45
CA ASP A 27 -26.67 -3.61 -17.71
C ASP A 27 -26.11 -2.66 -18.79
N GLY A 28 -26.97 -1.97 -19.54
CA GLY A 28 -26.59 -1.10 -20.64
C GLY A 28 -25.85 0.16 -20.21
N ILE A 29 -26.39 0.90 -19.22
CA ILE A 29 -25.75 2.12 -18.70
C ILE A 29 -24.40 1.80 -18.04
N PRO A 30 -24.28 0.78 -17.15
CA PRO A 30 -23.00 0.46 -16.52
C PRO A 30 -21.99 -0.15 -17.50
N GLY A 31 -22.43 -0.86 -18.54
CA GLY A 31 -21.58 -1.34 -19.63
C GLY A 31 -20.82 -0.23 -20.37
N GLY A 32 -21.48 0.88 -20.69
CA GLY A 32 -20.82 2.06 -21.28
C GLY A 32 -19.78 2.69 -20.34
N LEU A 33 -20.11 2.75 -19.04
CA LEU A 33 -19.23 3.32 -18.02
C LEU A 33 -17.98 2.46 -17.77
N ARG A 34 -18.06 1.12 -17.88
CA ARG A 34 -16.89 0.22 -17.80
C ARG A 34 -15.80 0.55 -18.80
N THR A 35 -16.18 0.95 -20.01
CA THR A 35 -15.21 1.33 -21.06
C THR A 35 -14.44 2.59 -20.65
N VAL A 36 -15.13 3.61 -20.13
CA VAL A 36 -14.51 4.84 -19.63
C VAL A 36 -13.61 4.54 -18.43
N LEU A 37 -14.09 3.71 -17.50
CA LEU A 37 -13.37 3.37 -16.27
C LEU A 37 -12.09 2.58 -16.53
N ARG A 38 -12.03 1.76 -17.58
CA ARG A 38 -10.79 1.09 -17.97
C ARG A 38 -9.68 2.10 -18.27
N HIS A 39 -9.98 3.15 -19.03
CA HIS A 39 -9.01 4.22 -19.31
C HIS A 39 -8.67 5.03 -18.06
N ARG A 40 -9.66 5.31 -17.20
CA ARG A 40 -9.43 6.04 -15.94
C ARG A 40 -8.58 5.25 -14.95
N ALA A 41 -8.80 3.95 -14.82
CA ALA A 41 -8.01 3.08 -13.94
C ALA A 41 -6.54 3.05 -14.35
N ALA A 42 -6.25 2.98 -15.66
CA ALA A 42 -4.90 3.10 -16.18
C ALA A 42 -4.28 4.48 -15.86
N ALA A 43 -5.00 5.57 -16.06
CA ALA A 43 -4.52 6.91 -15.77
C ALA A 43 -4.28 7.15 -14.26
N TRP A 44 -5.11 6.58 -13.38
CA TRP A 44 -4.89 6.66 -11.94
C TRP A 44 -3.67 5.87 -11.51
N ALA A 45 -3.49 4.64 -12.02
CA ALA A 45 -2.30 3.85 -11.74
C ALA A 45 -1.03 4.59 -12.17
N ASP A 46 -1.01 5.12 -13.39
CA ASP A 46 0.11 5.92 -13.91
C ASP A 46 0.41 7.13 -13.02
N THR A 47 -0.63 7.86 -12.60
CA THR A 47 -0.49 8.97 -11.65
C THR A 47 0.14 8.48 -10.33
N ILE A 48 -0.36 7.39 -9.76
CA ILE A 48 0.12 6.88 -8.47
C ILE A 48 1.57 6.39 -8.56
N GLU A 49 2.00 5.87 -9.69
CA GLU A 49 3.33 5.28 -9.86
C GLU A 49 4.38 6.32 -10.28
N HIS A 50 4.01 7.26 -11.15
CA HIS A 50 4.99 8.11 -11.83
C HIS A 50 4.90 9.60 -11.48
N SER A 51 3.84 10.07 -10.80
CA SER A 51 3.75 11.48 -10.37
C SER A 51 4.50 11.77 -9.06
N ASP A 52 4.59 13.05 -8.71
CA ASP A 52 5.09 13.49 -7.41
C ASP A 52 4.23 12.96 -6.24
N ASP A 53 4.81 12.93 -5.04
CA ASP A 53 4.14 12.37 -3.86
C ASP A 53 2.82 13.07 -3.55
N ALA A 54 2.70 14.39 -3.72
CA ALA A 54 1.47 15.11 -3.39
C ALA A 54 0.33 14.74 -4.35
N THR A 55 0.62 14.60 -5.64
CA THR A 55 -0.36 14.19 -6.66
C THR A 55 -0.77 12.72 -6.48
N ALA A 56 0.19 11.83 -6.20
CA ALA A 56 -0.07 10.42 -5.94
C ALA A 56 -0.92 10.23 -4.68
N VAL A 57 -0.55 10.89 -3.56
CA VAL A 57 -1.28 10.83 -2.28
C VAL A 57 -2.71 11.33 -2.46
N ARG A 58 -2.92 12.45 -3.16
CA ARG A 58 -4.27 12.99 -3.40
C ARG A 58 -5.14 12.03 -4.21
N THR A 59 -4.55 11.37 -5.20
CA THR A 59 -5.25 10.36 -6.02
C THR A 59 -5.64 9.16 -5.18
N LEU A 60 -4.72 8.64 -4.34
CA LEU A 60 -4.99 7.55 -3.41
C LEU A 60 -6.06 7.93 -2.39
N ALA A 61 -5.99 9.11 -1.79
CA ALA A 61 -6.97 9.57 -0.81
C ALA A 61 -8.39 9.60 -1.41
N ARG A 62 -8.54 10.14 -2.62
CA ARG A 62 -9.83 10.13 -3.33
C ARG A 62 -10.33 8.71 -3.59
N LEU A 63 -9.47 7.83 -4.11
CA LEU A 63 -9.84 6.44 -4.39
C LEU A 63 -10.23 5.69 -3.12
N MET A 64 -9.48 5.85 -2.03
CA MET A 64 -9.78 5.20 -0.76
C MET A 64 -11.11 5.70 -0.17
N ALA A 65 -11.33 7.02 -0.15
CA ALA A 65 -12.58 7.60 0.33
C ALA A 65 -13.81 7.13 -0.47
N THR A 66 -13.67 6.87 -1.76
CA THR A 66 -14.76 6.39 -2.62
C THR A 66 -14.97 4.87 -2.52
N LEU A 67 -13.89 4.08 -2.47
CA LEU A 67 -13.96 2.61 -2.54
C LEU A 67 -14.07 1.94 -1.17
N TYR A 68 -13.75 2.64 -0.10
CA TYR A 68 -13.86 2.14 1.27
C TYR A 68 -14.64 3.15 2.12
N PRO A 69 -15.93 3.38 1.81
CA PRO A 69 -16.79 4.22 2.61
C PRO A 69 -17.16 3.45 3.88
N GLU A 70 -16.32 3.51 4.91
CA GLU A 70 -16.63 2.96 6.23
C GLU A 70 -16.84 4.09 7.23
N GLU A 71 -17.82 3.94 8.14
CA GLU A 71 -18.01 4.85 9.28
C GLU A 71 -16.84 4.79 10.29
N HIS A 72 -16.04 3.74 10.22
CA HIS A 72 -14.95 3.45 11.14
C HIS A 72 -13.58 3.72 10.49
N ALA A 73 -12.53 3.80 11.31
CA ALA A 73 -11.16 3.96 10.82
C ALA A 73 -10.80 2.84 9.83
N PHE A 74 -10.22 3.22 8.68
CA PHE A 74 -9.73 2.29 7.66
C PHE A 74 -8.77 1.27 8.28
N ALA A 75 -9.26 0.03 8.42
CA ALA A 75 -8.57 -1.08 9.09
C ALA A 75 -8.61 -2.33 8.19
N PRO A 76 -7.99 -2.30 6.99
CA PRO A 76 -8.06 -3.40 6.06
C PRO A 76 -7.34 -4.65 6.64
N PRO A 77 -7.77 -5.87 6.24
CA PRO A 77 -7.12 -7.10 6.67
C PRO A 77 -5.66 -7.14 6.20
N ALA A 78 -4.82 -7.92 6.89
CA ALA A 78 -3.39 -7.99 6.61
C ALA A 78 -3.07 -8.25 5.12
N ASP A 79 -3.80 -9.16 4.47
CA ASP A 79 -3.56 -9.51 3.06
C ASP A 79 -3.88 -8.38 2.07
N TRP A 80 -4.70 -7.41 2.47
CA TRP A 80 -4.96 -6.23 1.64
C TRP A 80 -3.67 -5.45 1.35
N TRP A 81 -2.77 -5.38 2.33
CA TRP A 81 -1.47 -4.71 2.20
C TRP A 81 -0.54 -5.37 1.18
N ARG A 82 -0.81 -6.63 0.79
CA ARG A 82 -0.06 -7.35 -0.25
C ARG A 82 -0.61 -7.11 -1.65
N THR A 83 -1.77 -6.47 -1.77
CA THR A 83 -2.35 -6.15 -3.08
C THR A 83 -1.59 -5.01 -3.77
N PRO A 84 -1.63 -4.90 -5.11
CA PRO A 84 -1.04 -3.76 -5.82
C PRO A 84 -1.41 -2.38 -5.25
N LEU A 85 -2.69 -2.14 -4.94
CA LEU A 85 -3.17 -0.92 -4.31
C LEU A 85 -2.61 -0.75 -2.90
N GLY A 86 -2.60 -1.82 -2.09
CA GLY A 86 -2.01 -1.78 -0.75
C GLY A 86 -0.53 -1.41 -0.78
N GLN A 87 0.23 -2.00 -1.70
CA GLN A 87 1.64 -1.69 -1.91
C GLN A 87 1.85 -0.25 -2.38
N ALA A 88 1.00 0.26 -3.28
CA ALA A 88 1.05 1.66 -3.68
C ALA A 88 0.79 2.62 -2.51
N VAL A 89 -0.19 2.30 -1.66
CA VAL A 89 -0.49 3.08 -0.45
C VAL A 89 0.68 3.07 0.54
N VAL A 90 1.30 1.91 0.80
CA VAL A 90 2.47 1.84 1.70
C VAL A 90 3.63 2.68 1.17
N ARG A 91 3.93 2.58 -0.14
CA ARG A 91 5.05 3.32 -0.76
C ARG A 91 4.85 4.83 -0.70
N ARG A 92 3.63 5.31 -0.93
CA ARG A 92 3.34 6.76 -1.02
C ARG A 92 2.97 7.40 0.32
N VAL A 93 2.32 6.66 1.20
CA VAL A 93 1.71 7.20 2.43
C VAL A 93 2.15 6.43 3.68
N GLY A 94 2.27 5.11 3.58
CA GLY A 94 2.30 4.22 4.75
C GLY A 94 0.88 3.81 5.16
N HIS A 95 0.64 3.59 6.46
CA HIS A 95 -0.71 3.47 6.99
C HIS A 95 -1.34 4.87 7.10
N PRO A 96 -2.46 5.16 6.43
CA PRO A 96 -2.99 6.52 6.35
C PRO A 96 -3.56 7.07 7.67
N TYR A 97 -3.91 6.19 8.62
CA TYR A 97 -4.58 6.57 9.87
C TYR A 97 -3.91 6.05 11.15
N ALA A 98 -2.69 5.52 11.05
CA ALA A 98 -1.98 4.99 12.21
C ALA A 98 -0.53 5.44 12.19
N GLU A 99 -0.01 5.81 13.36
CA GLU A 99 1.42 6.10 13.53
C GLU A 99 2.25 4.82 13.64
N THR A 100 1.63 3.75 14.14
CA THR A 100 2.25 2.44 14.34
C THR A 100 1.39 1.31 13.81
N VAL A 101 2.04 0.20 13.47
CA VAL A 101 1.38 -1.01 12.97
C VAL A 101 1.87 -2.24 13.72
N SER A 102 0.99 -3.24 13.83
CA SER A 102 1.34 -4.55 14.37
C SER A 102 2.44 -5.23 13.53
N TYR A 103 3.16 -6.20 14.10
CA TYR A 103 4.17 -6.96 13.33
C TYR A 103 3.56 -7.77 12.18
N ALA A 104 2.30 -8.18 12.30
CA ALA A 104 1.60 -8.88 11.23
C ALA A 104 1.32 -7.93 10.05
N THR A 105 0.81 -6.73 10.36
CA THR A 105 0.56 -5.67 9.37
C THR A 105 1.85 -5.21 8.71
N ALA A 106 2.89 -4.92 9.51
CA ALA A 106 4.22 -4.56 8.99
C ALA A 106 4.79 -5.67 8.09
N GLY A 107 4.60 -6.94 8.46
CA GLY A 107 5.05 -8.07 7.64
C GLY A 107 4.33 -8.10 6.29
N ALA A 108 3.01 -7.92 6.29
CA ALA A 108 2.25 -7.85 5.05
C ALA A 108 2.64 -6.66 4.16
N MET A 109 2.86 -5.48 4.75
CA MET A 109 3.34 -4.29 4.04
C MET A 109 4.73 -4.51 3.41
N LEU A 110 5.63 -5.17 4.13
CA LEU A 110 7.01 -5.44 3.69
C LEU A 110 7.15 -6.70 2.81
N GLY A 111 6.07 -7.46 2.61
CA GLY A 111 6.14 -8.74 1.90
C GLY A 111 6.90 -9.85 2.65
N ILE A 112 7.01 -9.77 3.98
CA ILE A 112 7.69 -10.77 4.82
C ILE A 112 6.74 -11.35 5.88
N SER A 113 7.21 -12.36 6.61
CA SER A 113 6.43 -12.94 7.72
C SER A 113 6.45 -12.03 8.96
N ARG A 114 5.45 -12.21 9.84
CA ARG A 114 5.44 -11.58 11.18
C ARG A 114 6.71 -11.89 11.95
N GLN A 115 7.22 -13.12 11.83
CA GLN A 115 8.47 -13.53 12.48
C GLN A 115 9.67 -12.78 11.90
N GLY A 116 9.70 -12.58 10.57
CA GLY A 116 10.74 -11.76 9.93
C GLY A 116 10.77 -10.33 10.46
N VAL A 117 9.60 -9.71 10.70
CA VAL A 117 9.53 -8.38 11.35
C VAL A 117 10.06 -8.44 12.79
N HIS A 118 9.66 -9.45 13.56
CA HIS A 118 10.16 -9.64 14.92
C HIS A 118 11.69 -9.74 14.95
N ASP A 119 12.29 -10.50 14.02
CA ASP A 119 13.73 -10.66 13.91
C ASP A 119 14.43 -9.35 13.51
N LEU A 120 13.83 -8.55 12.62
CA LEU A 120 14.34 -7.22 12.27
C LEU A 120 14.36 -6.28 13.47
N VAL A 121 13.29 -6.26 14.26
CA VAL A 121 13.22 -5.44 15.47
C VAL A 121 14.25 -5.90 16.50
N ARG A 122 14.33 -7.22 16.76
CA ARG A 122 15.29 -7.79 17.71
C ARG A 122 16.74 -7.48 17.33
N ARG A 123 17.05 -7.41 16.03
CA ARG A 123 18.39 -7.08 15.51
C ARG A 123 18.64 -5.57 15.35
N GLY A 124 17.72 -4.71 15.78
CA GLY A 124 17.85 -3.25 15.64
C GLY A 124 17.78 -2.73 14.21
N ARG A 125 17.25 -3.55 13.27
CA ARG A 125 17.12 -3.22 11.83
C ARG A 125 15.77 -2.61 11.48
N LEU A 126 14.88 -2.52 12.48
CA LEU A 126 13.59 -1.85 12.41
C LEU A 126 13.28 -1.34 13.83
N PRO A 127 12.86 -0.09 14.03
CA PRO A 127 12.59 0.43 15.36
C PRO A 127 11.32 -0.19 15.95
N ARG A 128 11.30 -0.30 17.28
CA ARG A 128 10.10 -0.64 18.05
C ARG A 128 9.49 0.65 18.58
N HIS A 129 8.18 0.81 18.45
CA HIS A 129 7.49 1.94 19.08
C HIS A 129 7.29 1.70 20.58
N PRO A 130 7.37 2.72 21.46
CA PRO A 130 7.13 2.59 22.90
C PRO A 130 5.79 1.92 23.23
N ASP A 131 4.72 2.29 22.51
CA ASP A 131 3.37 1.71 22.69
C ASP A 131 3.17 0.34 22.03
N GLY A 132 4.23 -0.22 21.43
CA GLY A 132 4.22 -1.50 20.74
C GLY A 132 4.09 -1.38 19.22
N GLY A 133 4.43 -2.47 18.52
CA GLY A 133 4.45 -2.49 17.06
C GLY A 133 5.66 -1.75 16.46
N VAL A 134 5.51 -1.32 15.21
CA VAL A 134 6.55 -0.66 14.42
C VAL A 134 6.01 0.68 13.91
N PRO A 135 6.80 1.77 13.97
CA PRO A 135 6.45 3.04 13.33
C PRO A 135 6.20 2.87 11.83
N VAL A 136 5.12 3.47 11.33
CA VAL A 136 4.71 3.39 9.93
C VAL A 136 5.74 3.99 8.98
N SER A 137 6.36 5.10 9.38
CA SER A 137 7.46 5.73 8.64
C SER A 137 8.61 4.75 8.42
N ALA A 138 9.03 4.02 9.46
CA ALA A 138 10.11 3.06 9.36
C ALA A 138 9.79 1.86 8.45
N VAL A 139 8.53 1.43 8.40
CA VAL A 139 8.07 0.40 7.44
C VAL A 139 8.17 0.93 6.00
N ARG A 140 7.68 2.14 5.76
CA ARG A 140 7.75 2.80 4.45
C ARG A 140 9.20 3.01 4.00
N ASP A 141 10.05 3.56 4.86
CA ASP A 141 11.46 3.82 4.56
C ASP A 141 12.19 2.53 4.19
N ARG A 142 11.92 1.45 4.92
CA ARG A 142 12.49 0.14 4.62
C ARG A 142 12.01 -0.41 3.27
N LEU A 143 10.73 -0.25 2.94
CA LEU A 143 10.19 -0.67 1.65
C LEU A 143 10.86 0.07 0.49
N LEU A 144 11.10 1.37 0.65
CA LEU A 144 11.73 2.23 -0.37
C LEU A 144 13.24 1.99 -0.50
N THR A 145 13.92 1.68 0.61
CA THR A 145 15.39 1.47 0.62
C THR A 145 15.79 0.03 0.30
N GLY A 146 14.88 -0.93 0.45
CA GLY A 146 15.17 -2.36 0.32
C GLY A 146 15.98 -2.94 1.49
N PRO A 147 16.38 -4.23 1.43
CA PRO A 147 17.30 -4.80 2.41
C PRO A 147 18.62 -4.01 2.37
N PRO A 148 19.17 -3.57 3.52
CA PRO A 148 20.50 -2.97 3.49
C PRO A 148 21.49 -3.98 2.93
N PRO A 149 22.51 -3.56 2.16
CA PRO A 149 23.52 -4.46 1.63
C PRO A 149 24.13 -5.29 2.78
N PRO A 150 24.56 -6.54 2.52
CA PRO A 150 25.26 -7.32 3.53
C PRO A 150 26.46 -6.49 4.02
N SER A 151 26.54 -6.26 5.33
CA SER A 151 27.70 -5.63 5.96
C SER A 151 28.91 -6.49 5.60
N ASP A 152 29.84 -5.94 4.81
CA ASP A 152 31.09 -6.63 4.47
C ASP A 152 31.89 -6.83 5.76
N PRO A 153 32.13 -8.08 6.22
CA PRO A 153 32.87 -8.34 7.46
C PRO A 153 34.37 -8.01 7.33
N SER A 154 34.82 -7.49 6.18
CA SER A 154 36.24 -7.35 5.84
C SER A 154 36.81 -5.95 6.05
N SER A 155 36.01 -4.92 6.36
CA SER A 155 36.53 -3.58 6.70
C SER A 155 36.97 -3.52 8.16
N THR A 156 38.06 -4.22 8.47
CA THR A 156 38.95 -3.83 9.55
C THR A 156 40.09 -3.05 8.90
N ASP A 157 39.88 -1.75 8.69
CA ASP A 157 40.96 -0.86 8.28
C ASP A 157 41.77 -0.56 9.55
N PRO A 158 43.05 -0.95 9.65
CA PRO A 158 43.87 -0.59 10.81
C PRO A 158 44.10 0.93 10.80
N PRO A 159 44.21 1.55 11.99
CA PRO A 159 44.46 2.99 12.06
C PRO A 159 45.84 3.32 11.44
N PRO A 160 45.97 4.47 10.78
CA PRO A 160 47.24 4.87 10.18
C PRO A 160 48.29 5.10 11.28
N LEU A 161 49.53 4.70 10.97
CA LEU A 161 50.72 4.87 11.80
C LEU A 161 51.10 6.35 11.97
#